data_AF-A0A1I1PW69-F1
#
_entry.id   AF-A0A1I1PW69-F1
#
_cell.length_a   1.000
_cell.length_b   1.000
_cell.length_c   1.000
_cell.angle_alpha   90.00
_cell.angle_beta   90.00
_cell.angle_gamma   90.00
#
_symmetry.space_group_name_H-M   'P 1'
#
loop_
_entity.id
_entity.type
_entity.pdbx_description
1 polymer ?
#
loop_
_entity_poly.entity_id
_entity_poly.type
_entity_poly.pdbx_seq_one_letter_code
_entity_poly.pdbx_strand_id
1 'polypeptide(L)'
;MTDFNEQIPTKDAFLQKQQENNKLVARGEISINVADTPSLLGTTSDSIHLVLFELAKLCESLNKATTLAEVRSSAKPLTDLLSGFAAKVTRNEVQLPYQAKGIEQVISDIETRATSVAQILATKS
;
A
#
# COMPACT_ATOMS: atom_id res chain seq x y z
N MET A 1 -42.66 0.77 -27.72
CA MET A 1 -41.41 0.84 -28.50
C MET A 1 -40.40 1.50 -27.59
N THR A 2 -39.50 0.74 -26.98
CA THR A 2 -38.45 1.31 -26.13
C THR A 2 -37.49 2.05 -27.05
N ASP A 3 -37.32 3.34 -26.83
CA ASP A 3 -36.41 4.18 -27.60
C ASP A 3 -34.97 3.77 -27.25
N PHE A 4 -34.37 2.92 -28.08
CA PHE A 4 -32.96 2.56 -27.99
C PHE A 4 -32.13 3.69 -28.58
N ASN A 5 -32.11 4.83 -27.90
CA ASN A 5 -31.14 5.87 -28.18
C ASN A 5 -29.78 5.45 -27.57
N GLU A 6 -29.18 4.40 -28.15
CA GLU A 6 -27.82 3.97 -27.81
C GLU A 6 -26.85 5.02 -28.34
N GLN A 7 -26.58 6.01 -27.49
CA GLN A 7 -25.56 7.02 -27.76
C GLN A 7 -24.20 6.31 -27.75
N ILE A 8 -23.59 6.15 -28.93
CA ILE A 8 -22.29 5.53 -29.08
C ILE A 8 -21.28 6.28 -28.19
N PRO A 9 -20.62 5.61 -27.24
CA PRO A 9 -19.71 6.27 -26.32
C PRO A 9 -18.56 6.92 -27.10
N THR A 10 -18.12 8.09 -26.63
CA THR A 10 -16.93 8.74 -27.18
C THR A 10 -15.71 7.83 -26.98
N LYS A 11 -14.70 7.98 -27.83
CA LYS A 11 -13.45 7.24 -27.71
C LYS A 11 -12.86 7.33 -26.31
N ASP A 12 -12.89 8.52 -25.70
CA ASP A 12 -12.35 8.75 -24.36
C ASP A 12 -13.16 8.02 -23.28
N ALA A 13 -14.49 8.07 -23.36
CA ALA A 13 -15.36 7.35 -22.44
C ALA A 13 -15.18 5.83 -22.56
N PHE A 14 -15.00 5.32 -23.78
CA PHE A 14 -14.69 3.90 -24.02
C PHE A 14 -13.34 3.51 -23.41
N LEU A 15 -12.29 4.31 -23.62
CA LEU A 15 -10.95 4.05 -23.07
C LEU A 15 -10.95 4.08 -21.53
N GLN A 16 -11.64 5.04 -20.93
CA GLN A 16 -11.81 5.11 -19.48
C GLN A 16 -12.51 3.84 -18.96
N LYS A 17 -13.59 3.41 -19.62
CA LYS A 17 -14.32 2.22 -19.22
C LYS A 17 -13.47 0.95 -19.34
N GLN A 18 -12.66 0.86 -20.39
CA GLN A 18 -11.72 -0.24 -20.57
C GLN A 18 -10.68 -0.29 -19.43
N GLN A 19 -10.13 0.87 -19.03
CA GLN A 19 -9.20 0.94 -17.90
C GLN A 19 -9.85 0.53 -16.57
N GLU A 20 -11.10 0.93 -16.32
CA GLU A 20 -11.87 0.48 -15.16
C GLU A 20 -12.06 -1.04 -15.16
N ASN A 21 -12.47 -1.61 -16.30
CA ASN A 21 -12.67 -3.05 -16.44
C ASN A 21 -11.37 -3.82 -16.20
N ASN A 22 -10.25 -3.35 -16.73
CA ASN A 22 -8.94 -3.97 -16.50
C ASN A 22 -8.58 -3.99 -15.01
N LYS A 23 -8.90 -2.92 -14.26
CA LYS A 23 -8.71 -2.88 -12.80
C LYS A 23 -9.59 -3.90 -12.08
N LEU A 24 -10.83 -4.11 -12.53
CA LEU A 24 -11.74 -5.09 -11.94
C LEU A 24 -11.30 -6.53 -12.22
N VAL A 25 -10.85 -6.81 -13.45
CA VAL A 25 -10.28 -8.12 -13.82
C VAL A 25 -9.06 -8.43 -12.95
N ALA A 26 -8.11 -7.50 -12.85
CA ALA A 26 -6.92 -7.68 -12.01
C ALA A 26 -7.27 -7.94 -10.53
N ARG A 27 -8.29 -7.26 -9.98
CA ARG A 27 -8.79 -7.52 -8.62
C ARG A 27 -9.36 -8.93 -8.48
N GLY A 28 -10.13 -9.38 -9.48
CA GLY A 28 -10.66 -10.75 -9.52
C GLY A 28 -9.54 -11.79 -9.55
N GLU A 29 -8.52 -11.58 -10.39
CA GLU A 29 -7.34 -12.46 -10.47
C GLU A 29 -6.58 -12.53 -9.15
N ILE A 30 -6.39 -11.39 -8.47
CA ILE A 30 -5.76 -11.36 -7.13
C ILE A 30 -6.60 -12.15 -6.13
N SER A 31 -7.92 -11.93 -6.11
CA SER A 31 -8.81 -12.63 -5.18
C SER A 31 -8.85 -14.15 -5.40
N ILE A 32 -8.73 -14.61 -6.64
CA ILE A 32 -8.76 -16.03 -6.99
C ILE A 32 -7.38 -16.68 -6.77
N ASN A 33 -6.30 -16.04 -7.21
CA ASN A 33 -4.99 -16.67 -7.32
C ASN A 33 -4.03 -16.35 -6.18
N VAL A 34 -4.29 -15.29 -5.40
CA VAL A 34 -3.38 -14.82 -4.35
C VAL A 34 -4.03 -14.97 -2.98
N ALA A 35 -5.09 -14.22 -2.72
CA ALA A 35 -5.78 -14.20 -1.43
C ALA A 35 -7.08 -13.37 -1.51
N ASP A 36 -8.08 -13.74 -0.72
CA ASP A 36 -9.27 -12.94 -0.53
C ASP A 36 -8.99 -11.65 0.27
N THR A 37 -9.93 -10.70 0.22
CA THR A 37 -9.78 -9.40 0.90
C THR A 37 -9.49 -9.53 2.41
N PRO A 38 -10.18 -10.40 3.18
CA PRO A 38 -9.85 -10.62 4.58
C PRO A 38 -8.42 -11.09 4.81
N SER A 39 -7.90 -12.03 4.03
CA SER A 39 -6.53 -12.53 4.18
C SER A 39 -5.48 -11.48 3.81
N LEU A 40 -5.72 -10.69 2.76
CA LEU A 40 -4.88 -9.54 2.41
C LEU A 40 -4.86 -8.48 3.51
N LEU A 41 -6.03 -8.21 4.12
CA LEU A 41 -6.14 -7.29 5.25
C LEU A 41 -5.42 -7.83 6.49
N GLY A 42 -5.53 -9.13 6.78
CA GLY A 42 -4.80 -9.79 7.87
C GLY A 42 -3.29 -9.64 7.70
N THR A 43 -2.76 -9.94 6.51
CA THR A 43 -1.33 -9.77 6.19
C THR A 43 -0.89 -8.31 6.34
N THR A 44 -1.73 -7.36 5.93
CA THR A 44 -1.48 -5.93 6.10
C THR A 44 -1.42 -5.56 7.59
N SER A 45 -2.37 -6.05 8.38
CA SER A 45 -2.43 -5.81 9.82
C SER A 45 -1.19 -6.35 10.54
N ASP A 46 -0.79 -7.59 10.25
CA ASP A 46 0.40 -8.22 10.84
C ASP A 46 1.67 -7.43 10.49
N SER A 47 1.79 -6.99 9.24
CA SER A 47 2.91 -6.18 8.78
C SER A 47 2.99 -4.85 9.52
N ILE A 48 1.85 -4.17 9.71
CA ILE A 48 1.80 -2.90 10.45
C ILE A 48 2.08 -3.12 11.94
N HIS A 49 1.55 -4.17 12.57
CA HIS A 49 1.84 -4.48 13.97
C HIS A 49 3.33 -4.73 14.21
N LEU A 50 3.97 -5.51 13.32
CA LEU A 50 5.40 -5.77 13.37
C LEU A 50 6.20 -4.46 13.31
N VAL A 51 5.92 -3.61 12.33
CA VAL A 51 6.63 -2.33 12.14
C VAL A 51 6.35 -1.36 13.27
N LEU A 52 5.09 -1.23 13.71
CA LEU A 52 4.69 -0.32 14.77
C LEU A 52 5.40 -0.66 16.09
N PHE A 53 5.43 -1.94 16.45
CA PHE A 53 6.06 -2.39 17.69
C PHE A 53 7.57 -2.14 17.67
N GLU A 54 8.26 -2.48 16.58
CA GLU A 54 9.70 -2.27 16.47
C GLU A 54 10.08 -0.80 16.34
N LEU A 55 9.25 0.03 15.71
CA LEU A 55 9.42 1.48 15.70
C LEU A 55 9.27 2.07 17.11
N ALA A 56 8.28 1.60 17.89
CA ALA A 56 8.11 2.04 19.28
C ALA A 56 9.35 1.69 20.13
N LYS A 57 9.90 0.47 19.97
CA LYS A 57 11.16 0.07 20.62
C LYS A 57 12.34 0.93 20.19
N LEU A 58 12.43 1.27 18.90
CA LEU A 58 13.46 2.17 18.40
C LEU A 58 13.36 3.55 19.07
N CYS A 59 12.16 4.15 19.11
CA CYS A 59 11.93 5.43 19.76
C CYS A 59 12.26 5.39 21.26
N GLU A 60 11.88 4.31 21.96
CA GLU A 60 12.22 4.12 23.38
C GLU A 60 13.72 4.03 23.59
N SER A 61 14.43 3.25 22.77
CA SER A 61 15.89 3.09 22.84
C SER A 61 16.61 4.41 22.55
N LEU A 62 16.14 5.18 21.56
CA LEU A 62 16.68 6.51 21.26
C LEU A 62 16.46 7.50 22.40
N ASN A 63 15.28 7.48 23.03
CA ASN A 63 14.98 8.37 24.15
C ASN A 63 15.81 8.07 25.40
N LYS A 64 16.23 6.81 25.58
CA LYS A 64 17.09 6.37 26.69
C LYS A 64 18.59 6.51 26.40
N ALA A 65 18.97 6.70 25.15
CA ALA A 65 20.38 6.78 24.76
C ALA A 65 21.02 8.07 25.30
N THR A 66 22.14 7.91 25.99
CA THR A 66 22.96 8.97 26.56
C THR A 66 24.24 9.21 25.77
N THR A 67 24.61 8.26 24.89
CA THR A 67 25.81 8.34 24.07
C THR A 67 25.53 8.13 22.58
N LEU A 68 26.41 8.64 21.73
CA LEU A 68 26.34 8.39 20.29
C LEU A 68 26.46 6.90 19.94
N ALA A 69 27.20 6.13 20.74
CA ALA A 69 27.31 4.68 20.56
C ALA A 69 25.96 3.99 20.80
N GLU A 70 25.24 4.39 21.86
CA GLU A 70 23.90 3.89 22.15
C GLU A 70 22.91 4.26 21.05
N VAL A 71 22.93 5.52 20.56
CA VAL A 71 22.11 5.96 19.42
C VAL A 71 22.32 5.07 18.19
N ARG A 72 23.57 4.77 17.84
CA ARG A 72 23.90 3.87 16.72
C ARG A 72 23.39 2.45 16.96
N SER A 73 23.48 1.96 18.20
CA SER A 73 23.02 0.62 18.57
C SER A 73 21.50 0.47 18.58
N SER A 74 20.74 1.56 18.82
CA SER A 74 19.27 1.55 18.87
C SER A 74 18.62 1.05 17.57
N ALA A 75 19.26 1.27 16.42
CA ALA A 75 18.76 0.81 15.13
C ALA A 75 19.01 -0.68 14.86
N LYS A 76 19.89 -1.34 15.63
CA LYS A 76 20.33 -2.70 15.35
C LYS A 76 19.20 -3.74 15.41
N PRO A 77 18.31 -3.76 16.41
CA PRO A 77 17.24 -4.77 16.47
C PRO A 77 16.32 -4.75 15.23
N LEU A 78 15.88 -3.55 14.82
CA LEU A 78 15.03 -3.40 13.64
C LEU A 78 15.80 -3.75 12.34
N THR A 79 17.08 -3.38 12.27
CA THR A 79 17.94 -3.73 11.12
C THR A 79 18.12 -5.24 11.01
N ASP A 80 18.41 -5.93 12.12
CA ASP A 80 18.59 -7.38 12.14
C ASP A 80 17.30 -8.08 11.69
N LEU A 81 16.15 -7.63 12.17
CA LEU A 81 14.83 -8.15 11.80
C LEU A 81 14.53 -8.00 10.30
N LEU A 82 14.80 -6.84 9.71
CA LEU A 82 14.37 -6.51 8.34
C LEU A 82 15.46 -6.71 7.28
N SER A 83 16.72 -6.89 7.65
CA SER A 83 17.85 -6.99 6.71
C SER A 83 17.66 -8.10 5.67
N GLY A 84 17.19 -9.27 6.10
CA GLY A 84 16.91 -10.40 5.19
C GLY A 84 15.80 -10.09 4.19
N PHE A 85 14.73 -9.42 4.64
CA PHE A 85 13.64 -8.99 3.77
C PHE A 85 14.12 -7.92 2.78
N ALA A 86 14.82 -6.89 3.26
CA ALA A 86 15.39 -5.84 2.42
C ALA A 86 16.32 -6.41 1.34
N ALA A 87 17.20 -7.35 1.70
CA ALA A 87 18.09 -8.02 0.74
C ALA A 87 17.32 -8.78 -0.34
N LYS A 88 16.26 -9.51 0.03
CA LYS A 88 15.40 -10.22 -0.94
C LYS A 88 14.71 -9.25 -1.90
N VAL A 89 14.23 -8.11 -1.40
CA VAL A 89 13.61 -7.07 -2.25
C VAL A 89 14.65 -6.45 -3.19
N THR A 90 15.85 -6.10 -2.69
CA THR A 90 16.92 -5.55 -3.52
C THR A 90 17.38 -6.51 -4.61
N ARG A 91 17.39 -7.82 -4.34
CA ARG A 91 17.75 -8.86 -5.31
C ARG A 91 16.58 -9.28 -6.23
N ASN A 92 15.42 -8.64 -6.13
CA ASN A 92 14.18 -8.99 -6.85
C ASN A 92 13.69 -10.43 -6.58
N GLU A 93 14.08 -11.04 -5.46
CA GLU A 93 13.53 -12.33 -4.99
C GLU A 93 12.14 -12.16 -4.37
N VAL A 94 11.86 -10.98 -3.83
CA VAL A 94 10.53 -10.55 -3.40
C VAL A 94 10.19 -9.26 -4.15
N GLN A 95 9.03 -9.25 -4.81
CA GLN A 95 8.51 -8.06 -5.48
C GLN A 95 7.38 -7.46 -4.66
N LEU A 96 7.47 -6.16 -4.40
CA LEU A 96 6.45 -5.43 -3.67
C LEU A 96 5.47 -4.79 -4.67
N PRO A 97 4.15 -4.81 -4.42
CA PRO A 97 3.17 -4.33 -5.40
C PRO A 97 3.40 -2.89 -5.88
N TYR A 98 3.97 -2.02 -5.05
CA TYR A 98 4.30 -0.65 -5.47
C TYR A 98 5.39 -0.61 -6.55
N GLN A 99 6.28 -1.59 -6.61
CA GLN A 99 7.34 -1.66 -7.63
C GLN A 99 6.75 -1.96 -9.00
N ALA A 100 5.73 -2.82 -9.07
CA ALA A 100 4.99 -3.09 -10.30
C ALA A 100 4.09 -1.91 -10.71
N LYS A 101 3.51 -1.20 -9.73
CA LYS A 101 2.60 -0.07 -9.97
C LYS A 101 3.32 1.24 -10.28
N GLY A 102 4.56 1.40 -9.82
CA GLY A 102 5.31 2.65 -9.87
C GLY A 102 5.02 3.55 -8.66
N ILE A 103 6.08 4.20 -8.15
CA ILE A 103 6.03 5.04 -6.94
C ILE A 103 5.08 6.23 -7.14
N GLU A 104 5.17 6.92 -8.26
CA GLU A 104 4.35 8.10 -8.56
C GLU A 104 2.85 7.78 -8.52
N GLN A 105 2.45 6.68 -9.16
CA GLN A 105 1.06 6.24 -9.16
C GLN A 105 0.61 5.85 -7.75
N VAL A 106 1.47 5.21 -6.94
CA VAL A 106 1.14 4.86 -5.56
C VAL A 106 0.98 6.09 -4.68
N ILE A 107 1.86 7.08 -4.81
CA ILE A 107 1.76 8.35 -4.08
C ILE A 107 0.47 9.09 -4.46
N SER A 108 0.19 9.24 -5.76
CA SER A 108 -1.04 9.88 -6.24
C SER A 108 -2.30 9.19 -5.70
N ASP A 109 -2.30 7.86 -5.69
CA ASP A 109 -3.35 7.04 -5.11
C ASP A 109 -3.55 7.27 -3.60
N ILE A 110 -2.45 7.40 -2.85
CA ILE A 110 -2.46 7.67 -1.40
C ILE A 110 -3.03 9.06 -1.16
N GLU A 111 -2.51 10.08 -1.84
CA GLU A 111 -2.92 11.48 -1.70
C GLU A 111 -4.41 11.66 -2.04
N THR A 112 -4.85 11.08 -3.15
CA THR A 112 -6.25 11.13 -3.59
C THR A 112 -7.17 10.51 -2.53
N ARG A 113 -6.88 9.28 -2.11
CA ARG A 113 -7.74 8.57 -1.13
C ARG A 113 -7.73 9.25 0.23
N ALA A 114 -6.56 9.64 0.74
CA ALA A 114 -6.44 10.30 2.03
C ALA A 114 -7.22 11.62 2.03
N THR A 115 -7.09 12.41 0.97
CA THR A 115 -7.80 13.69 0.82
C THR A 115 -9.31 13.50 0.75
N SER A 116 -9.80 12.59 -0.10
CA SER A 116 -11.24 12.33 -0.21
C SER A 116 -11.85 11.83 1.11
N VAL A 117 -11.15 10.96 1.83
CA VAL A 117 -11.59 10.50 3.16
C VAL A 117 -11.62 11.67 4.15
N ALA A 118 -10.56 12.48 4.20
CA ALA A 118 -10.49 13.63 5.10
C ALA A 118 -11.61 14.65 4.82
N GLN A 119 -11.93 14.91 3.55
CA GLN A 119 -13.05 15.78 3.15
C GLN A 119 -14.39 15.24 3.66
N ILE A 120 -14.66 13.94 3.49
CA ILE A 120 -15.88 13.32 4.01
C ILE A 120 -15.95 13.48 5.53
N LEU A 121 -14.87 13.19 6.25
CA LEU A 121 -14.82 13.33 7.70
C LEU A 121 -15.07 14.78 8.14
N ALA A 122 -14.42 15.76 7.50
CA ALA A 122 -14.61 17.18 7.79
C ALA A 122 -16.04 17.68 7.55
N THR A 123 -16.80 17.05 6.65
CA THR A 123 -18.23 17.37 6.44
C THR A 123 -19.18 16.66 7.41
N LYS A 124 -18.68 15.73 8.22
CA LYS A 124 -19.45 14.92 9.18
C LYS A 124 -19.09 15.18 10.64
N SER A 125 -17.99 15.87 10.89
CA SER A 125 -17.56 16.46 12.17
C SER A 125 -18.16 17.84 12.38
#